data_AF-F0ZCP3-F1
#
_entry.id   AF-F0ZCP3-F1
#
_cell.length_a   1.000
_cell.length_b   1.000
_cell.length_c   1.000
_cell.angle_alpha   90.00
_cell.angle_beta   90.00
_cell.angle_gamma   90.00
#
_symmetry.space_group_name_H-M   'P 1'
#
loop_
_entity.id
_entity.type
_entity.pdbx_description
1 polymer ?
#
loop_
_entity_poly.entity_id
_entity_poly.type
_entity_poly.pdbx_seq_one_letter_code
_entity_poly.pdbx_strand_id
1 'polypeptide(L)' 'NSINIISDGYQWRKYGQKNVKGSSHPRHYYKCTYPGCNVRKQVERVSNGSNTNNIVYKGEHCHGFP' A
#
# COMPACT_ATOMS: atom_id res chain seq x y z
N ASN A 1 14.04 7.87 -5.55
CA ASN A 1 13.74 6.55 -4.97
C ASN A 1 12.26 6.50 -4.58
N SER A 2 11.39 6.68 -5.59
CA SER A 2 10.00 7.10 -5.39
C SER A 2 9.11 5.90 -5.69
N ILE A 3 8.78 5.11 -4.68
CA ILE A 3 7.66 4.18 -4.80
C ILE A 3 6.46 5.08 -5.03
N ASN A 4 5.91 5.08 -6.25
CA ASN A 4 4.67 5.77 -6.58
C ASN A 4 3.55 5.16 -5.73
N ILE A 5 3.41 5.65 -4.50
CA ILE A 5 2.25 5.40 -3.65
C ILE A 5 1.11 6.08 -4.40
N ILE A 6 0.33 5.29 -5.12
CA ILE A 6 -0.80 5.77 -5.90
C ILE A 6 -1.67 6.61 -4.95
N SER A 7 -1.80 7.89 -5.29
CA SER A 7 -2.65 8.84 -4.59
C SER A 7 -4.08 8.51 -4.97
N ASP A 8 -4.65 7.54 -4.26
CA ASP A 8 -6.04 7.08 -4.41
C ASP A 8 -7.03 7.99 -3.66
N GLY A 9 -6.63 9.23 -3.33
CA GLY A 9 -7.41 10.20 -2.58
C GLY A 9 -7.40 9.99 -1.07
N TYR A 10 -6.96 8.84 -0.55
CA TYR A 10 -6.90 8.61 0.89
C TYR A 10 -5.51 8.90 1.47
N GLN A 11 -5.50 9.26 2.76
CA GLN A 11 -4.25 9.44 3.49
C GLN A 11 -3.78 8.12 4.10
N TRP A 12 -2.53 7.77 3.79
CA TRP A 12 -1.91 6.51 4.18
C TRP A 12 -0.62 6.75 4.94
N ARG A 13 -0.42 6.02 6.04
CA ARG A 13 0.85 5.96 6.76
C ARG A 13 1.48 4.58 6.61
N LYS A 14 2.73 4.54 6.17
CA LYS A 14 3.53 3.31 6.18
C LYS A 14 3.73 2.85 7.64
N TYR A 15 3.40 1.60 7.92
CA TYR A 15 3.62 1.02 9.25
C TYR A 15 4.59 -0.16 9.22
N GLY A 16 4.93 -0.67 8.03
CA GLY A 16 5.88 -1.77 7.91
C GLY A 16 6.35 -2.03 6.48
N GLN A 17 7.37 -2.86 6.37
CA GLN A 17 7.80 -3.46 5.12
C GLN A 17 8.30 -4.89 5.38
N LYS A 18 8.18 -5.78 4.41
CA LYS A 18 8.66 -7.16 4.49
C LYS A 18 9.36 -7.54 3.19
N ASN A 19 10.52 -8.18 3.29
CA ASN A 19 11.18 -8.80 2.14
C ASN A 19 10.35 -10.00 1.67
N VAL A 20 10.07 -10.09 0.38
CA VAL A 20 9.30 -11.18 -0.20
C VAL A 20 10.25 -12.16 -0.87
N LYS A 21 10.19 -13.44 -0.47
CA LYS A 21 10.99 -14.50 -1.06
C LYS A 21 10.64 -14.62 -2.54
N GLY A 22 11.64 -14.50 -3.41
CA GLY A 22 11.45 -14.55 -4.87
C GLY A 22 11.13 -13.20 -5.53
N SER A 23 11.09 -12.09 -4.78
CA SER A 23 11.02 -10.74 -5.33
C SER A 23 12.28 -9.95 -4.98
N SER A 24 12.80 -9.19 -5.95
CA SER A 24 13.87 -8.21 -5.72
C SER A 24 13.38 -6.94 -5.00
N HIS A 25 12.07 -6.80 -4.82
CA HIS A 25 11.45 -5.62 -4.23
C HIS A 25 10.69 -5.99 -2.94
N PRO A 26 10.85 -5.20 -1.86
CA PRO A 26 10.10 -5.43 -0.64
C PRO A 26 8.60 -5.14 -0.83
N ARG A 27 7.76 -5.80 -0.04
CA ARG A 27 6.35 -5.46 0.12
C ARG A 27 6.20 -4.40 1.21
N HIS A 28 5.47 -3.33 0.90
CA HIS A 28 5.21 -2.23 1.81
C HIS A 28 3.79 -2.30 2.38
N TYR A 29 3.64 -1.95 3.65
CA TYR A 29 2.37 -2.00 4.36
C TYR A 29 1.97 -0.61 4.84
N TYR A 30 0.74 -0.23 4.52
CA TYR A 30 0.17 1.07 4.84
C TYR A 30 -1.16 0.90 5.57
N LYS A 31 -1.47 1.84 6.45
CA LYS A 31 -2.76 1.96 7.12
C LYS A 31 -3.34 3.35 6.89
N CYS A 32 -4.66 3.44 6.79
CA CYS A 32 -5.33 4.74 6.74
C CYS A 32 -4.99 5.55 8.01
N THR A 33 -4.85 6.86 7.87
CA THR A 33 -4.59 7.77 8.99
C THR A 33 -5.86 8.32 9.64
N TYR A 34 -7.01 8.15 9.01
CA TYR A 34 -8.27 8.66 9.55
C TYR A 34 -8.62 7.96 10.87
N PRO A 35 -8.99 8.70 11.94
CA PRO A 35 -9.35 8.13 13.23
C PRO A 35 -10.48 7.10 13.13
N GLY A 36 -10.29 5.91 13.71
CA GLY A 36 -11.27 4.82 13.65
C GLY A 36 -11.31 4.04 12.33
N CYS A 37 -10.56 4.46 11.30
CA CYS A 37 -10.48 3.74 10.04
C CYS A 37 -9.51 2.56 10.13
N ASN A 38 -10.00 1.37 9.78
CA ASN A 38 -9.23 0.14 9.86
C ASN A 38 -8.67 -0.33 8.51
N VAL A 39 -8.82 0.46 7.45
CA VAL A 39 -8.34 0.09 6.10
C VAL A 39 -6.82 0.02 6.05
N ARG A 40 -6.32 -1.03 5.41
CA ARG A 40 -4.91 -1.28 5.18
C ARG A 40 -4.66 -1.55 3.70
N LYS A 41 -3.51 -1.14 3.18
CA LYS A 41 -3.06 -1.55 1.84
C LYS A 41 -1.66 -2.14 1.86
N GLN A 42 -1.45 -3.13 1.00
CA GLN A 42 -0.16 -3.74 0.73
C GLN A 42 0.26 -3.35 -0.68
N VAL A 43 1.49 -2.87 -0.85
CA VAL A 43 2.04 -2.48 -2.15
C VAL A 43 3.26 -3.34 -2.41
N GLU A 44 3.25 -4.06 -3.52
CA GLU A 44 4.35 -4.92 -3.95
C GLU A 44 4.60 -4.72 -5.43
N ARG A 45 5.87 -4.72 -5.84
CA ARG A 45 6.20 -4.64 -7.25
C ARG A 45 6.07 -5.99 -7.93
N VAL A 46 5.45 -6.03 -9.10
CA VAL A 46 5.26 -7.29 -9.82
C VAL A 46 6.61 -7.75 -10.40
N SER A 47 6.89 -9.05 -10.30
CA SER A 47 8.17 -9.66 -10.67
C SER A 47 8.43 -9.71 -12.19
N ASN A 48 7.42 -9.45 -13.01
CA ASN A 48 7.45 -9.60 -14.47
C ASN A 48 8.07 -8.40 -15.22
N GLY A 49 9.00 -7.68 -14.59
CA GLY A 49 9.81 -6.62 -15.24
C GLY A 49 9.07 -5.32 -15.59
N SER A 50 7.75 -5.27 -15.39
CA SER A 50 6.97 -4.05 -15.59
C SER A 50 7.12 -3.09 -14.41
N ASN A 51 6.97 -1.79 -14.66
CA ASN A 51 6.89 -0.76 -13.60
C ASN A 51 5.58 -0.82 -12.79
N THR A 52 4.89 -1.95 -12.81
CA THR A 52 3.57 -2.14 -12.23
C THR A 52 3.67 -2.59 -10.78
N ASN A 53 2.82 -2.00 -9.94
CA ASN A 53 2.66 -2.39 -8.55
C ASN A 53 1.36 -3.19 -8.40
N ASN A 54 1.42 -4.32 -7.71
CA ASN A 54 0.26 -5.00 -7.15
C ASN A 54 -0.13 -4.33 -5.84
N ILE A 55 -1.37 -3.85 -5.76
CA ILE A 55 -1.92 -3.20 -4.57
C ILE A 55 -3.11 -4.00 -4.07
N VAL A 56 -3.06 -4.41 -2.80
CA VAL A 56 -4.14 -5.15 -2.14
C VAL A 56 -4.68 -4.32 -0.99
N TYR A 57 -5.95 -3.97 -1.06
CA TYR A 57 -6.69 -3.27 0.00
C TYR A 57 -7.38 -4.29 0.92
N LYS A 58 -7.46 -3.98 2.21
CA LYS A 58 -8.18 -4.77 3.22
C LYS A 58 -9.01 -3.86 4.10
N GLY A 59 -10.31 -4.15 4.20
CA GLY A 59 -11.31 -3.37 4.93
C GLY A 59 -11.99 -2.32 4.06
N GLU A 60 -12.97 -1.63 4.63
CA GLU A 60 -13.72 -0.56 3.99
C GLU A 60 -13.55 0.75 4.76
N HIS A 61 -13.50 1.87 4.03
CA HIS A 61 -13.39 3.19 4.63
C HIS A 61 -14.71 3.57 5.30
N CYS A 62 -14.66 3.96 6.58
CA CYS A 62 -15.81 4.45 7.33
C CYS A 62 -15.99 5.98 7.23
N HIS A 63 -15.34 6.61 6.25
CA HIS A 63 -15.28 8.05 6.06
C HIS A 63 -15.20 8.39 4.58
N GLY A 64 -15.57 9.62 4.23
CA GLY A 64 -15.38 10.17 2.89
C GLY A 64 -13.91 10.39 2.56
N PHE A 65 -13.64 11.00 1.41
CA PHE A 65 -12.29 11.47 1.12
C PHE A 65 -11.83 12.49 2.19
N PRO A 66 -10.53 12.47 2.55
CA PRO A 66 -9.94 13.38 3.54
C PRO A 66 -10.14 14.86 3.21
#